data_AF-A0A2A8XVJ3-F1
#
_entry.id   AF-A0A2A8XVJ3-F1
#
_cell.length_a   1.000
_cell.length_b   1.000
_cell.length_c   1.000
_cell.angle_alpha   90.00
_cell.angle_beta   90.00
_cell.angle_gamma   90.00
#
_symmetry.space_group_name_H-M   'P 1'
#
loop_
_entity.id
_entity.type
_entity.pdbx_description
1 polymer ?
#
loop_
_entity_poly.entity_id
_entity_poly.type
_entity_poly.pdbx_seq_one_letter_code
_entity_poly.pdbx_strand_id
1 'polypeptide(L)'
;MSEYNNKKVSVGKRFGRLVVLEDTGKRNNSKRKIFLCECDCGKKVEVDIAGLRTGDNQSCGCLRLEKVTKHSSSCTKLYKKWTDENGYTERLSIDRIDPNGNYEPENCRWVTRKQQDRNKRDSIFVWIHGEHLNLMDAAEKYDVSYGCLKYRYHKGIRGEKLISPSQRGKKLE
;
A
#
# COMPACT_ATOMS: atom_id res chain seq x y z
N MET A 1 12.97 7.40 38.13
CA MET A 1 12.13 6.22 38.40
C MET A 1 10.70 6.71 38.58
N SER A 2 9.94 6.79 37.48
CA SER A 2 8.69 7.55 37.41
C SER A 2 7.48 6.74 37.91
N GLU A 3 6.57 7.45 38.56
CA GLU A 3 5.44 7.05 39.41
C GLU A 3 4.30 6.26 38.72
N TYR A 4 4.59 5.39 37.75
CA TYR A 4 3.56 4.80 36.88
C TYR A 4 3.02 3.42 37.29
N ASN A 5 3.48 2.82 38.40
CA ASN A 5 3.19 1.41 38.70
C ASN A 5 1.91 1.12 39.50
N ASN A 6 1.09 2.11 39.87
CA ASN A 6 -0.08 1.88 40.73
C ASN A 6 -1.44 2.27 40.12
N LYS A 7 -1.59 2.26 38.78
CA LYS A 7 -2.91 2.43 38.17
C LYS A 7 -3.79 1.20 38.48
N LYS A 8 -4.80 1.39 39.35
CA LYS A 8 -5.88 0.44 39.59
C LYS A 8 -6.60 0.14 38.27
N VAL A 9 -6.78 -1.14 37.94
CA VAL A 9 -7.52 -1.60 36.75
C VAL A 9 -8.95 -1.92 37.18
N SER A 10 -9.94 -1.36 36.48
CA SER A 10 -11.37 -1.55 36.73
C SER A 10 -12.13 -1.48 35.41
N VAL A 11 -13.34 -2.05 35.36
CA VAL A 11 -14.25 -1.95 34.21
C VAL A 11 -14.48 -0.49 33.83
N GLY A 12 -14.57 -0.22 32.52
CA GLY A 12 -14.71 1.11 31.92
C GLY A 12 -13.40 1.91 31.83
N LYS A 13 -12.32 1.45 32.49
CA LYS A 13 -11.05 2.19 32.47
C LYS A 13 -10.29 1.96 31.17
N ARG A 14 -9.70 3.04 30.66
CA ARG A 14 -8.94 3.06 29.41
C ARG A 14 -7.43 2.96 29.66
N PHE A 15 -6.77 2.16 28.83
CA PHE A 15 -5.31 1.94 28.78
C PHE A 15 -4.86 2.03 27.32
N GLY A 16 -4.39 3.21 26.91
CA GLY A 16 -4.16 3.51 25.49
C GLY A 16 -5.47 3.41 24.70
N ARG A 17 -5.53 2.50 23.72
CA ARG A 17 -6.71 2.22 22.89
C ARG A 17 -7.62 1.13 23.43
N LEU A 18 -7.27 0.50 24.55
CA LEU A 18 -8.08 -0.55 25.16
C LEU A 18 -8.96 0.02 26.26
N VAL A 19 -10.24 -0.33 26.26
CA VAL A 19 -11.20 -0.10 27.34
C VAL A 19 -11.52 -1.43 27.99
N VAL A 20 -11.39 -1.52 29.32
CA VAL A 20 -11.70 -2.75 30.07
C VAL A 20 -13.21 -2.97 30.07
N LEU A 21 -13.65 -4.13 29.57
CA LEU A 21 -15.04 -4.56 29.63
C LEU A 21 -15.35 -5.35 30.90
N GLU A 22 -14.51 -6.34 31.25
CA GLU A 22 -14.73 -7.22 32.41
C GLU A 22 -13.46 -7.94 32.90
N ASP A 23 -13.43 -8.38 34.16
CA ASP A 23 -12.46 -9.36 34.69
C ASP A 23 -12.94 -10.75 34.25
N THR A 24 -12.13 -11.48 33.47
CA THR A 24 -12.56 -12.77 32.91
C THR A 24 -12.56 -13.89 33.95
N GLY A 25 -12.09 -13.63 35.18
CA GLY A 25 -11.83 -14.64 36.20
C GLY A 25 -10.59 -15.48 35.93
N LYS A 26 -10.08 -15.49 34.68
CA LYS A 26 -8.89 -16.26 34.29
C LYS A 26 -7.63 -15.63 34.85
N ARG A 27 -6.59 -16.47 34.98
CA ARG A 27 -5.24 -16.08 35.37
C ARG A 27 -4.25 -16.65 34.36
N ASN A 28 -3.18 -15.90 34.08
CA ASN A 28 -2.08 -16.42 33.26
C ASN A 28 -1.13 -17.32 34.08
N ASN A 29 -0.09 -17.87 33.43
CA ASN A 29 0.90 -18.74 34.09
C ASN A 29 1.61 -18.06 35.29
N SER A 30 1.76 -16.74 35.26
CA SER A 30 2.30 -15.95 36.38
C SER A 30 1.24 -15.56 37.41
N LYS A 31 0.08 -16.22 37.42
CA LYS A 31 -1.08 -15.98 38.30
C LYS A 31 -1.68 -14.57 38.21
N ARG A 32 -1.41 -13.85 37.12
CA ARG A 32 -1.91 -12.47 36.91
C ARG A 32 -3.32 -12.49 36.34
N LYS A 33 -4.16 -11.54 36.79
CA LYS A 33 -5.52 -11.35 36.29
C LYS A 33 -5.54 -11.06 34.79
N ILE A 34 -6.49 -11.66 34.08
CA ILE A 34 -6.77 -11.39 32.67
C ILE A 34 -8.08 -10.61 32.59
N PHE A 35 -8.09 -9.54 31.81
CA PHE A 35 -9.25 -8.71 31.55
C PHE A 35 -9.65 -8.80 30.08
N LEU A 36 -10.94 -8.84 29.80
CA LEU A 36 -11.46 -8.66 28.46
C LEU A 36 -11.51 -7.15 28.19
N CYS A 37 -10.89 -6.73 27.10
CA CYS A 37 -10.85 -5.34 26.69
C CYS A 37 -11.38 -5.18 25.26
N GLU A 38 -12.00 -4.04 24.98
CA GLU A 38 -12.34 -3.61 23.64
C GLU A 38 -11.37 -2.55 23.16
N CYS A 39 -10.83 -2.74 21.96
CA CYS A 39 -9.97 -1.76 21.33
C CYS A 39 -10.79 -0.72 20.54
N ASP A 40 -10.28 0.50 20.38
CA ASP A 40 -10.91 1.53 19.53
C ASP A 40 -11.20 1.08 18.08
N CYS A 41 -10.53 0.05 17.57
CA CYS A 41 -10.85 -0.55 16.26
C CYS A 41 -12.00 -1.58 16.30
N GLY A 42 -12.69 -1.72 17.44
CA GLY A 42 -13.79 -2.66 17.68
C GLY A 42 -13.37 -4.10 18.00
N LYS A 43 -12.07 -4.42 17.96
CA LYS A 43 -11.59 -5.78 18.28
C LYS A 43 -11.53 -6.00 19.80
N LYS A 44 -12.16 -7.09 20.26
CA LYS A 44 -12.06 -7.57 21.64
C LYS A 44 -10.82 -8.45 21.84
N VAL A 45 -10.11 -8.26 22.94
CA VAL A 45 -8.87 -8.98 23.28
C VAL A 45 -8.78 -9.24 24.78
N GLU A 46 -8.23 -10.41 25.13
CA GLU A 46 -7.86 -10.73 26.51
C GLU A 46 -6.44 -10.24 26.79
N VAL A 47 -6.26 -9.43 27.84
CA VAL A 47 -4.97 -8.83 28.21
C VAL A 47 -4.75 -8.98 29.71
N ASP A 48 -3.53 -9.35 30.11
CA ASP A 48 -3.20 -9.45 31.52
C ASP A 48 -2.94 -8.07 32.17
N ILE A 49 -3.13 -8.01 33.49
CA ILE A 49 -3.00 -6.77 34.27
C ILE A 49 -1.62 -6.10 34.14
N ALA A 50 -0.54 -6.86 33.91
CA ALA A 50 0.77 -6.26 33.71
C ALA A 50 0.84 -5.54 32.37
N GLY A 51 0.40 -6.18 31.27
CA GLY A 51 0.38 -5.58 29.94
C GLY A 51 -0.45 -4.28 29.85
N LEU A 52 -1.54 -4.18 30.63
CA LEU A 52 -2.31 -2.94 30.75
C LEU A 52 -1.56 -1.82 31.49
N ARG A 53 -0.75 -2.17 32.50
CA ARG A 53 -0.01 -1.21 33.34
C ARG A 53 1.30 -0.75 32.71
N THR A 54 2.08 -1.66 32.13
CA THR A 54 3.39 -1.35 31.54
C THR A 54 3.26 -0.59 30.23
N GLY A 55 2.12 -0.73 29.55
CA GLY A 55 1.83 -0.03 28.30
C GLY A 55 2.14 -0.85 27.04
N ASP A 56 2.72 -2.04 27.18
CA ASP A 56 3.09 -2.91 26.05
C ASP A 56 1.86 -3.38 25.25
N ASN A 57 0.71 -3.53 25.92
CA ASN A 57 -0.53 -4.03 25.33
C ASN A 57 -1.61 -2.93 25.27
N GLN A 58 -1.26 -1.72 24.85
CA GLN A 58 -2.20 -0.59 24.75
C GLN A 58 -3.10 -0.62 23.50
N SER A 59 -3.11 -1.71 22.74
CA SER A 59 -4.02 -1.94 21.61
C SER A 59 -4.18 -3.44 21.35
N CYS A 60 -5.14 -3.84 20.53
CA CYS A 60 -5.28 -5.23 20.08
C CYS A 60 -4.19 -5.70 19.09
N GLY A 61 -3.11 -4.92 18.93
CA GLY A 61 -2.09 -5.06 17.89
C GLY A 61 -2.29 -4.11 16.69
N CYS A 62 -3.43 -3.42 16.60
CA CYS A 62 -3.72 -2.48 15.50
C CYS A 62 -2.74 -1.31 15.45
N LEU A 63 -2.27 -0.81 16.61
CA LEU A 63 -1.29 0.28 16.64
C LEU A 63 0.08 -0.16 16.10
N ARG A 64 0.49 -1.40 16.38
CA ARG A 64 1.71 -1.98 15.80
C ARG A 64 1.55 -2.14 14.29
N LEU A 65 0.38 -2.63 13.86
CA LEU A 65 0.05 -2.74 12.44
C LEU A 65 0.12 -1.37 11.76
N GLU A 66 -0.54 -0.34 12.29
CA GLU A 66 -0.52 1.03 11.76
C GLU A 66 0.89 1.61 11.60
N LYS A 67 1.78 1.35 12.57
CA LYS A 67 3.18 1.80 12.50
C LYS A 67 3.96 1.05 11.41
N VAL A 68 3.72 -0.25 11.25
CA VAL A 68 4.35 -1.08 10.21
C VAL A 68 3.78 -0.78 8.82
N THR A 69 2.48 -0.50 8.72
CA THR A 69 1.76 -0.27 7.45
C THR A 69 1.98 1.11 6.85
N LYS A 70 2.77 2.00 7.47
CA LYS A 70 3.22 3.24 6.81
C LYS A 70 4.07 2.97 5.54
N HIS A 71 4.52 1.73 5.29
CA HIS A 71 5.32 1.38 4.11
C HIS A 71 4.78 0.26 3.21
N SER A 72 3.66 -0.38 3.52
CA SER A 72 3.13 -1.41 2.62
C SER A 72 1.63 -1.59 2.76
N SER A 73 0.95 -1.32 1.65
CA SER A 73 -0.44 -1.64 1.33
C SER A 73 -0.85 -3.08 1.71
N SER A 74 -2.10 -3.22 2.19
CA SER A 74 -2.91 -4.45 2.42
C SER A 74 -2.81 -5.04 3.84
N CYS A 75 -3.66 -4.72 4.83
CA CYS A 75 -5.13 -4.82 4.99
C CYS A 75 -5.66 -6.24 5.31
N THR A 76 -5.87 -6.55 6.59
CA THR A 76 -7.14 -6.64 7.36
C THR A 76 -8.40 -6.94 6.53
N LYS A 77 -9.15 -7.97 6.95
CA LYS A 77 -10.34 -8.63 6.35
C LYS A 77 -11.34 -7.83 5.47
N LEU A 78 -11.41 -6.49 5.57
CA LEU A 78 -12.22 -5.63 4.68
C LEU A 78 -11.71 -5.61 3.24
N TYR A 79 -10.39 -5.64 3.05
CA TYR A 79 -9.78 -5.56 1.73
C TYR A 79 -10.00 -6.80 0.87
N LYS A 80 -10.14 -7.97 1.52
CA LYS A 80 -10.35 -9.25 0.83
C LYS A 80 -11.71 -9.34 0.13
N LYS A 81 -12.75 -8.74 0.71
CA LYS A 81 -14.08 -8.70 0.07
C LYS A 81 -14.09 -7.76 -1.14
N TRP A 82 -13.47 -6.58 -0.98
CA TRP A 82 -13.31 -5.63 -2.07
C TRP A 82 -12.44 -6.17 -3.21
N THR A 83 -11.36 -6.90 -2.92
CA THR A 83 -10.50 -7.51 -3.95
C THR A 83 -11.31 -8.45 -4.84
N ASP A 84 -12.09 -9.34 -4.23
CA ASP A 84 -12.85 -10.37 -4.93
C ASP A 84 -13.99 -9.75 -5.76
N GLU A 85 -14.68 -8.74 -5.22
CA GLU A 85 -15.76 -8.02 -5.90
C GLU A 85 -15.27 -7.11 -7.04
N ASN A 86 -14.00 -6.68 -7.02
CA ASN A 86 -13.42 -5.76 -8.02
C ASN A 86 -12.49 -6.47 -9.01
N GLY A 87 -12.69 -7.76 -9.25
CA GLY A 87 -12.03 -8.49 -10.34
C GLY A 87 -10.56 -8.83 -10.09
N TYR A 88 -10.16 -8.96 -8.82
CA TYR A 88 -8.84 -9.48 -8.48
C TYR A 88 -8.62 -10.87 -9.10
N THR A 89 -7.44 -11.05 -9.69
CA THR A 89 -6.91 -12.38 -10.07
C THR A 89 -5.46 -12.44 -9.61
N GLU A 90 -4.94 -13.64 -9.34
CA GLU A 90 -3.57 -13.84 -8.81
C GLU A 90 -2.45 -13.21 -9.67
N ARG A 91 -2.76 -12.85 -10.93
CA ARG A 91 -1.82 -12.25 -11.89
C ARG A 91 -1.82 -10.72 -11.89
N LEU A 92 -2.66 -10.08 -11.08
CA LEU A 92 -2.79 -8.62 -11.01
C LEU A 92 -2.05 -8.05 -9.81
N SER A 93 -1.60 -6.81 -9.93
CA SER A 93 -0.97 -6.01 -8.88
C SER A 93 -1.79 -4.76 -8.65
N ILE A 94 -1.83 -4.27 -7.41
CA ILE A 94 -2.55 -3.04 -7.08
C ILE A 94 -1.75 -1.80 -7.48
N ASP A 95 -2.40 -0.86 -8.16
CA ASP A 95 -1.85 0.43 -8.59
C ASP A 95 -2.78 1.56 -8.13
N ARG A 96 -2.19 2.72 -7.80
CA ARG A 96 -2.95 3.92 -7.40
C ARG A 96 -3.31 4.73 -8.65
N ILE A 97 -4.54 5.19 -8.73
CA ILE A 97 -5.01 6.04 -9.84
C ILE A 97 -4.41 7.45 -9.70
N ASP A 98 -4.55 8.06 -8.53
CA ASP A 98 -3.83 9.26 -8.11
C ASP A 98 -2.57 8.87 -7.29
N PRO A 99 -1.35 9.17 -7.78
CA PRO A 99 -0.10 8.91 -7.08
C PRO A 99 0.02 9.60 -5.71
N ASN A 100 -0.66 10.73 -5.52
CA ASN A 100 -0.67 11.49 -4.26
C ASN A 100 -1.79 11.05 -3.31
N GLY A 101 -2.74 10.24 -3.79
CA GLY A 101 -3.84 9.72 -2.99
C GLY A 101 -3.50 8.47 -2.18
N ASN A 102 -4.42 8.09 -1.30
CA ASN A 102 -4.32 6.94 -0.39
C ASN A 102 -4.73 5.62 -1.06
N TYR A 103 -4.48 4.48 -0.40
CA TYR A 103 -4.95 3.17 -0.83
C TYR A 103 -6.42 2.94 -0.43
N GLU A 104 -7.33 3.63 -1.10
CA GLU A 104 -8.78 3.52 -0.92
C GLU A 104 -9.43 2.86 -2.15
N PRO A 105 -10.57 2.18 -1.99
CA PRO A 105 -11.31 1.53 -3.08
C PRO A 105 -11.45 2.38 -4.35
N GLU A 106 -11.70 3.67 -4.19
CA GLU A 106 -11.92 4.62 -5.29
C GLU A 106 -10.62 5.09 -5.96
N ASN A 107 -9.49 5.01 -5.25
CA ASN A 107 -8.17 5.42 -5.74
C ASN A 107 -7.27 4.24 -6.11
N CYS A 108 -7.77 3.00 -6.03
CA CYS A 108 -7.02 1.79 -6.34
C CYS A 108 -7.60 1.09 -7.56
N ARG A 109 -6.73 0.55 -8.40
CA ARG A 109 -7.12 -0.34 -9.50
C ARG A 109 -6.22 -1.56 -9.58
N TRP A 110 -6.76 -2.66 -10.08
CA TRP A 110 -5.96 -3.83 -10.43
C TRP A 110 -5.37 -3.65 -11.81
N VAL A 111 -4.06 -3.81 -11.90
CA VAL A 111 -3.31 -3.71 -13.15
C VAL A 111 -2.42 -4.94 -13.32
N THR A 112 -2.18 -5.35 -14.56
CA THR A 112 -1.17 -6.37 -14.83
C THR A 112 0.23 -5.83 -14.52
N ARG A 113 1.22 -6.69 -14.32
CA ARG A 113 2.63 -6.24 -14.16
C ARG A 113 3.09 -5.36 -15.33
N LYS A 114 2.72 -5.73 -16.57
CA LYS A 114 3.00 -4.94 -17.79
C LYS A 114 2.41 -3.53 -17.70
N GLN A 115 1.16 -3.44 -17.23
CA GLN A 115 0.45 -2.16 -17.08
C GLN A 115 1.01 -1.34 -15.91
N GLN A 116 1.40 -1.98 -14.80
CA GLN A 116 2.06 -1.33 -13.67
C GLN A 116 3.41 -0.72 -14.09
N ASP A 117 4.22 -1.45 -14.88
CA ASP A 117 5.50 -0.96 -15.39
C ASP A 117 5.33 0.26 -16.31
N ARG A 118 4.26 0.29 -17.12
CA ARG A 118 3.91 1.45 -17.95
C ARG A 118 3.52 2.68 -17.12
N ASN A 119 2.90 2.48 -15.96
CA ASN A 119 2.42 3.56 -15.08
C ASN A 119 3.48 4.11 -14.11
N LYS A 120 4.71 3.59 -14.12
CA LYS A 120 5.75 4.06 -13.20
C LYS A 120 6.12 5.52 -13.47
N ARG A 121 6.44 6.25 -12.40
CA ARG A 121 6.77 7.70 -12.43
C ARG A 121 8.02 8.02 -13.28
N ASP A 122 8.88 7.04 -13.51
CA ASP A 122 10.08 7.15 -14.35
C ASP A 122 9.84 6.74 -15.81
N SER A 123 8.61 6.30 -16.17
CA SER A 123 8.21 6.11 -17.56
C SER A 123 8.29 7.44 -18.30
N ILE A 124 9.06 7.46 -19.39
CA ILE A 124 9.16 8.62 -20.28
C ILE A 124 7.87 8.68 -21.11
N PHE A 125 7.12 9.78 -21.00
CA PHE A 125 5.94 10.04 -21.82
C PHE A 125 6.28 11.00 -22.96
N VAL A 126 5.67 10.77 -24.12
CA VAL A 126 5.88 11.53 -25.36
C VAL A 126 4.54 11.82 -26.03
N TRP A 127 4.48 12.97 -26.69
CA TRP A 127 3.36 13.35 -27.55
C TRP A 127 3.72 13.06 -29.00
N ILE A 128 2.95 12.20 -29.67
CA ILE A 128 3.16 11.83 -31.09
C ILE A 128 1.79 11.83 -31.78
N HIS A 129 1.64 12.54 -32.90
CA HIS A 129 0.37 12.71 -33.63
C HIS A 129 -0.83 13.12 -32.75
N GLY A 130 -0.58 13.95 -31.72
CA GLY A 130 -1.63 14.40 -30.79
C GLY A 130 -2.00 13.40 -29.70
N GLU A 131 -1.39 12.22 -29.67
CA GLU A 131 -1.58 11.22 -28.61
C GLU A 131 -0.47 11.27 -27.57
N HIS A 132 -0.85 11.01 -26.30
CA HIS A 132 0.07 10.94 -25.17
C HIS A 132 0.38 9.47 -24.82
N LEU A 133 1.59 9.03 -25.13
CA LEU A 133 2.02 7.64 -25.00
C LEU A 133 3.25 7.56 -24.11
N ASN A 134 3.41 6.47 -23.34
CA ASN A 134 4.73 6.15 -22.81
C ASN A 134 5.64 5.63 -23.94
N LEU A 135 6.94 5.74 -23.75
CA LEU A 135 7.93 5.42 -24.77
C LEU A 135 7.91 3.96 -25.22
N MET A 136 7.43 3.03 -24.37
CA MET A 136 7.26 1.62 -24.72
C MET A 136 6.03 1.42 -25.62
N ASP A 137 4.91 2.06 -25.31
CA ASP A 137 3.72 2.02 -26.15
C ASP A 137 3.96 2.71 -27.50
N ALA A 138 4.75 3.79 -27.51
CA ALA A 138 5.22 4.40 -28.76
C ALA A 138 6.13 3.44 -29.58
N ALA A 139 6.97 2.64 -28.91
CA ALA A 139 7.81 1.65 -29.58
C ALA A 139 6.97 0.57 -30.26
N GLU A 140 6.00 0.00 -29.53
CA GLU A 140 5.07 -1.02 -30.04
C GLU A 140 4.19 -0.45 -31.17
N LYS A 141 3.65 0.76 -30.99
CA LYS A 141 2.68 1.36 -31.95
C LYS A 141 3.30 1.76 -33.28
N TYR A 142 4.51 2.31 -33.27
CA TYR A 142 5.16 2.85 -34.47
C TYR A 142 6.22 1.90 -35.04
N ASP A 143 6.32 0.68 -34.52
CA ASP A 143 7.31 -0.33 -34.91
C ASP A 143 8.76 0.23 -34.90
N VAL A 144 9.10 0.94 -33.83
CA VAL A 144 10.45 1.49 -33.61
C VAL A 144 11.01 0.87 -32.34
N SER A 145 12.27 0.44 -32.37
CA SER A 145 12.88 -0.14 -31.18
C SER A 145 12.89 0.85 -30.00
N TYR A 146 12.52 0.37 -28.81
CA TYR A 146 12.50 1.17 -27.58
C TYR A 146 13.85 1.87 -27.32
N GLY A 147 14.97 1.18 -27.58
CA GLY A 147 16.31 1.77 -27.45
C GLY A 147 16.55 2.96 -28.38
N CYS A 148 16.03 2.90 -29.61
CA CYS A 148 16.11 4.01 -30.57
C CYS A 148 15.29 5.22 -30.08
N LEU A 149 14.04 4.99 -29.65
CA LEU A 149 13.20 6.06 -29.08
C LEU A 149 13.82 6.68 -27.84
N LYS A 150 14.38 5.87 -26.94
CA LYS A 150 15.05 6.34 -25.72
C LYS A 150 16.26 7.20 -26.03
N TYR A 151 17.10 6.74 -26.95
CA TYR A 151 18.24 7.53 -27.43
C TYR A 151 17.79 8.88 -28.01
N ARG A 152 16.80 8.89 -28.91
CA ARG A 152 16.27 10.10 -29.55
C ARG A 152 15.69 11.07 -28.52
N TYR A 153 14.94 10.57 -27.55
CA TYR A 153 14.40 11.37 -26.46
C TYR A 153 15.52 12.03 -25.63
N HIS A 154 16.56 11.28 -25.24
CA HIS A 154 17.70 11.84 -24.50
C HIS A 154 18.53 12.84 -25.34
N LYS A 155 18.48 12.75 -26.68
CA LYS A 155 19.05 13.76 -27.60
C LYS A 155 18.17 14.99 -27.81
N GLY A 156 17.04 15.09 -27.12
CA GLY A 156 16.13 16.24 -27.23
C GLY A 156 15.16 16.16 -28.42
N ILE A 157 15.12 15.05 -29.16
CA ILE A 157 14.15 14.85 -30.25
C ILE A 157 12.76 14.63 -29.65
N ARG A 158 11.74 15.28 -30.23
CA ARG A 158 10.35 15.26 -29.74
C ARG A 158 9.37 15.16 -30.91
N GLY A 159 8.11 14.87 -30.61
CA GLY A 159 7.05 14.78 -31.61
C GLY A 159 7.27 13.66 -32.61
N GLU A 160 6.75 13.84 -33.82
CA GLU A 160 6.85 12.86 -34.93
C GLU A 160 8.30 12.53 -35.31
N LYS A 161 9.25 13.43 -35.04
CA LYS A 161 10.68 13.18 -35.27
C LYS A 161 11.22 12.02 -34.43
N LEU A 162 10.55 11.66 -33.33
CA LEU A 162 10.92 10.49 -32.51
C LEU A 162 10.77 9.18 -33.28
N ILE A 163 9.75 9.07 -34.13
CA ILE A 163 9.43 7.83 -34.85
C ILE A 163 9.98 7.81 -36.28
N SER A 164 10.76 8.83 -36.66
CA SER A 164 11.33 8.90 -38.01
C SER A 164 12.10 7.62 -38.34
N PRO A 165 12.01 7.09 -39.57
CA PRO A 165 12.72 5.88 -39.95
C PRO A 165 14.23 6.04 -39.72
N SER A 166 14.86 4.96 -39.25
CA SER A 166 16.30 4.90 -39.03
C SER A 166 17.04 5.17 -40.36
N GLN A 167 18.01 6.08 -40.37
CA GLN A 167 18.89 6.30 -41.53
C GLN A 167 19.90 5.15 -41.76
N ARG A 168 19.98 4.19 -40.82
CA ARG A 168 20.80 2.98 -40.99
C ARG A 168 20.12 2.05 -41.98
N GLY A 169 20.64 1.98 -43.20
CA GLY A 169 20.24 1.03 -44.23
C GLY A 169 19.74 1.61 -45.55
N LYS A 170 19.73 2.94 -45.75
CA LYS A 170 19.53 3.48 -47.09
C LYS A 170 20.78 3.21 -47.93
N LYS A 171 20.75 2.17 -48.79
CA LYS A 171 21.57 2.20 -50.01
C LYS A 171 21.15 3.48 -50.75
N LEU A 172 22.08 4.44 -50.86
CA LEU A 172 21.95 5.45 -51.89
C LEU A 172 22.04 4.70 -53.23
N GLU A 173 21.00 4.81 -54.05
CA GLU A 173 21.14 4.59 -55.50
C GLU A 173 21.95 5.71 -56.13
#